data_AF-A0A9D2RWT2-F1
#
_entry.id   AF-A0A9D2RWT2-F1
#
_cell.length_a   1.000
_cell.length_b   1.000
_cell.length_c   1.000
_cell.angle_alpha   90.00
_cell.angle_beta   90.00
_cell.angle_gamma   90.00
#
_symmetry.space_group_name_H-M   'P 1'
#
loop_
_entity.id
_entity.type
_entity.pdbx_description
1 polymer ?
#
loop_
_entity_poly.entity_id
_entity_poly.type
_entity_poly.pdbx_seq_one_letter_code
_entity_poly.pdbx_strand_id
1 'polypeptide(L)' 'MDILRCEGLRKVYGSGKNQVTALDGINLTVSKGEFTAIIGPSGSGKSTLLHILGSV' A
#
# COMPACT_ATOMS: atom_id res chain seq x y z
N MET A 1 -9.45 -18.55 2.92
CA MET A 1 -8.14 -18.52 3.60
C MET A 1 -7.37 -17.39 2.95
N ASP A 2 -6.96 -16.42 3.75
CA ASP A 2 -6.31 -15.21 3.24
C ASP A 2 -4.86 -15.54 2.88
N ILE A 3 -4.36 -14.96 1.78
CA ILE A 3 -2.95 -15.10 1.38
C ILE A 3 -2.14 -13.85 1.71
N LEU A 4 -2.80 -12.70 1.85
CA LEU A 4 -2.18 -11.43 2.19
C LEU A 4 -3.14 -10.60 3.04
N ARG A 5 -2.60 -9.96 4.08
CA ARG A 5 -3.33 -9.02 4.94
C ARG A 5 -2.39 -7.91 5.39
N CYS A 6 -2.84 -6.67 5.32
CA CYS A 6 -2.22 -5.53 5.98
C CYS A 6 -3.27 -4.70 6.72
N GLU A 7 -2.87 -4.12 7.84
CA GLU A 7 -3.73 -3.36 8.73
C GLU A 7 -3.04 -2.07 9.15
N GLY A 8 -3.74 -0.94 9.02
CA GLY A 8 -3.23 0.38 9.38
C GLY A 8 -1.92 0.75 8.67
N LEU A 9 -1.66 0.20 7.48
CA LEU A 9 -0.37 0.37 6.81
C LEU A 9 -0.16 1.84 6.47
N ARG A 10 0.89 2.43 7.05
CA ARG A 10 1.29 3.81 6.84
C ARG A 10 2.70 3.87 6.31
N LYS A 11 2.90 4.69 5.28
CA LYS A 11 4.24 4.98 4.74
C LYS A 11 4.37 6.48 4.52
N VAL A 12 5.39 7.02 5.15
CA VAL A 12 5.78 8.42 5.02
C VAL A 12 7.20 8.47 4.45
N TYR A 13 7.41 9.34 3.46
CA TYR A 13 8.71 9.65 2.89
C TYR A 13 9.17 11.04 3.30
N GLY A 14 10.49 11.24 3.30
CA GLY A 14 11.10 12.52 3.65
C GLY A 14 10.97 12.85 5.15
N SER A 15 11.29 14.10 5.48
CA SER A 15 11.25 14.62 6.85
C SER A 15 10.99 16.13 6.85
N GLY A 16 10.53 16.64 8.00
CA GLY A 16 10.26 18.08 8.18
C GLY A 16 9.24 18.61 7.17
N LYS A 17 9.59 19.72 6.51
CA LYS A 17 8.71 20.39 5.52
C LYS A 17 8.51 19.61 4.22
N ASN A 18 9.37 18.62 3.93
CA ASN A 18 9.31 17.81 2.71
C ASN A 18 8.69 16.42 2.98
N GLN A 19 7.91 16.30 4.06
CA GLN A 19 7.26 15.05 4.42
C GLN A 19 6.08 14.77 3.47
N VAL A 20 6.00 13.54 2.96
CA VAL A 20 4.89 13.07 2.12
C VAL A 20 4.33 11.78 2.70
N THR A 21 3.06 11.79 3.05
CA THR A 21 2.32 10.57 3.42
C THR A 21 1.88 9.86 2.15
N ALA A 22 2.61 8.80 1.76
CA ALA A 22 2.31 8.02 0.56
C ALA A 22 1.23 6.97 0.79
N LEU A 23 1.15 6.42 2.01
CA LEU A 23 0.07 5.53 2.45
C LEU A 23 -0.38 6.00 3.83
N ASP A 24 -1.70 6.05 4.05
CA ASP A 24 -2.29 6.55 5.30
C ASP A 24 -3.34 5.57 5.83
N GLY A 25 -2.92 4.67 6.72
CA GLY A 25 -3.83 3.75 7.40
C GLY A 25 -4.51 2.72 6.48
N ILE A 26 -3.80 2.19 5.49
CA ILE A 26 -4.38 1.26 4.51
C ILE A 26 -4.66 -0.10 5.16
N ASN A 27 -5.90 -0.59 4.96
CA ASN A 27 -6.31 -1.94 5.30
C ASN A 27 -6.62 -2.71 4.01
N LEU A 28 -5.98 -3.86 3.80
CA LEU A 28 -6.21 -4.71 2.63
C LEU A 28 -6.13 -6.17 3.06
N THR A 29 -7.09 -6.98 2.60
CA THR A 29 -7.04 -8.43 2.69
C THR A 29 -7.26 -9.00 1.30
N VAL A 30 -6.43 -9.96 0.90
CA VAL A 30 -6.56 -10.67 -0.38
C VAL A 30 -6.70 -12.15 -0.07
N SER A 31 -7.76 -12.75 -0.62
CA SER A 31 -8.04 -14.17 -0.44
C SER A 31 -7.16 -15.03 -1.37
N LYS A 32 -6.85 -16.25 -0.94
CA LYS A 32 -6.15 -17.22 -1.81
C LYS A 32 -6.97 -17.47 -3.09
N GLY A 33 -6.34 -17.28 -4.25
CA GLY A 33 -6.95 -17.46 -5.57
C GLY A 33 -7.71 -16.23 -6.09
N GLU A 34 -7.76 -15.14 -5.33
CA GLU A 34 -8.37 -13.89 -5.78
C GLU A 34 -7.50 -13.19 -6.84
N PHE A 35 -8.15 -12.65 -7.88
CA PHE A 35 -7.49 -11.80 -8.87
C PHE A 35 -7.88 -10.34 -8.61
N THR A 36 -6.96 -9.57 -8.03
CA THR A 36 -7.22 -8.20 -7.57
C THR A 36 -6.41 -7.19 -8.38
N ALA A 37 -7.01 -6.06 -8.73
CA ALA A 37 -6.33 -4.94 -9.37
C ALA A 37 -6.41 -3.67 -8.51
N ILE A 38 -5.30 -2.92 -8.42
CA ILE A 38 -5.23 -1.64 -7.72
C ILE A 38 -5.15 -0.52 -8.77
N ILE A 39 -6.15 0.37 -8.78
CA ILE A 39 -6.28 1.48 -9.73
C ILE A 39 -6.32 2.82 -9.00
N GLY A 40 -5.93 3.89 -9.71
CA GLY A 40 -5.97 5.25 -9.18
C GLY A 40 -5.01 6.20 -9.90
N PRO A 41 -5.13 7.52 -9.69
CA PRO A 41 -4.31 8.55 -10.35
C PRO A 41 -2.81 8.36 -10.16
N SER A 42 -1.99 8.97 -11.02
CA SER A 42 -0.53 9.02 -10.81
C SER A 42 -0.20 9.66 -9.46
N GLY A 43 0.78 9.10 -8.74
CA GLY A 43 1.18 9.58 -7.41
C GLY A 43 0.33 9.11 -6.23
N SER A 44 -0.74 8.34 -6.43
CA SER A 44 -1.66 7.91 -5.35
C SER A 44 -1.14 6.82 -4.40
N GLY A 45 0.15 6.48 -4.42
CA GLY A 45 0.74 5.46 -3.53
C GLY A 45 0.63 3.99 -3.97
N LYS A 46 0.07 3.69 -5.16
CA LYS A 46 -0.10 2.29 -5.65
C LYS A 46 1.20 1.50 -5.66
N SER A 47 2.25 2.03 -6.31
CA SER A 47 3.55 1.36 -6.38
C SER A 47 4.21 1.24 -5.01
N THR A 48 4.02 2.24 -4.14
CA THR A 48 4.47 2.16 -2.73
C THR A 48 3.81 1.02 -1.99
N LEU A 49 2.48 0.86 -2.12
CA LEU A 49 1.74 -0.25 -1.53
C LEU A 49 2.27 -1.60 -2.07
N LEU A 50 2.39 -1.73 -3.39
CA LEU A 50 2.87 -2.98 -4.02
C LEU A 50 4.32 -3.32 -3.65
N HIS A 51 5.22 -2.33 -3.54
CA HIS A 51 6.59 -2.58 -3.08
C HIS A 51 6.63 -3.12 -1.65
N ILE A 52 5.83 -2.54 -0.73
CA ILE A 52 5.77 -3.02 0.66
C ILE A 52 5.19 -4.43 0.71
N LEU A 53 4.10 -4.69 -0.01
CA LEU A 53 3.44 -5.99 -0.03
C LEU A 53 4.30 -7.08 -0.71
N GLY A 54 5.06 -6.72 -1.74
CA GLY A 54 5.89 -7.64 -2.53
C GLY A 54 7.34 -7.77 -2.05
N SER A 55 7.78 -6.97 -1.07
CA SER A 55 9.17 -6.92 -0.58
C SER A 55 10.22 -6.67 -1.67
N VAL A 56 9.93 -5.75 -2.60
CA VAL A 56 10.81 -5.31 -3.70
C VAL A 56 11.20 -3.84 -3.57
#